data_AF-A0A8S2XA89-F1
#
_entry.id   AF-A0A8S2XA89-F1
#
_cell.length_a   1.000
_cell.length_b   1.000
_cell.length_c   1.000
_cell.angle_alpha   90.00
_cell.angle_beta   90.00
_cell.angle_gamma   90.00
#
_symmetry.space_group_name_H-M   'P 1'
#
loop_
_entity.id
_entity.type
_entity.pdbx_description
1 polymer ?
#
loop_
_entity_poly.entity_id
_entity_poly.type
_entity_poly.pdbx_seq_one_letter_code
_entity_poly.pdbx_strand_id
1 'polypeptide(L)' 'MNLIIRVTDKGNNFYIGSAGEFEEKAENFFSDTNAFIELSSNPFNEILNKVIQLLNTLRGKDLIRKWQYEQM' A
#
# COMPACT_ATOMS: atom_id res chain seq x y z
N MET A 1 -1.77 16.33 15.36
CA MET A 1 -1.77 14.91 15.76
C MET A 1 -2.21 14.11 14.53
N ASN A 2 -1.28 13.44 13.85
CA ASN A 2 -1.58 12.71 12.61
C ASN A 2 -2.02 11.30 12.96
N LEU A 3 -3.34 11.07 12.95
CA LEU A 3 -3.93 9.74 13.11
C LEU A 3 -3.91 9.04 11.75
N ILE A 4 -3.48 7.78 11.75
CA ILE A 4 -3.47 6.92 10.56
C ILE A 4 -4.23 5.62 10.84
N ILE A 5 -4.87 5.11 9.79
CA ILE A 5 -5.62 3.85 9.82
C ILE A 5 -4.79 2.80 9.09
N ARG A 6 -4.48 1.68 9.75
CA ARG A 6 -3.79 0.54 9.12
C ARG A 6 -4.62 -0.73 9.24
N VAL A 7 -4.55 -1.58 8.20
CA VAL A 7 -5.12 -2.93 8.21
C VAL A 7 -4.10 -3.87 8.84
N THR A 8 -4.54 -4.62 9.85
CA THR A 8 -3.73 -5.67 10.46
C THR A 8 -3.79 -6.95 9.64
N ASP A 9 -2.61 -7.48 9.31
CA ASP A 9 -2.40 -8.63 8.42
C ASP A 9 -3.13 -9.92 8.87
N LYS A 10 -3.20 -10.17 10.19
CA LYS A 10 -3.74 -11.41 10.74
C LYS A 10 -5.22 -11.38 11.11
N GLY A 11 -5.81 -10.19 11.22
CA GLY A 11 -7.15 -10.03 11.80
C GLY A 11 -8.18 -9.40 10.87
N ASN A 12 -7.78 -8.83 9.73
CA ASN A 12 -8.63 -7.94 8.92
C ASN A 12 -9.27 -6.80 9.73
N ASN A 13 -8.69 -6.46 10.89
CA ASN A 13 -9.16 -5.39 11.75
C ASN A 13 -8.46 -4.09 11.38
N PHE A 14 -9.24 -3.01 11.33
CA PHE A 14 -8.71 -1.67 11.20
C PHE A 14 -8.24 -1.17 12.56
N TYR A 15 -6.97 -0.80 12.65
CA TYR A 15 -6.41 -0.17 13.83
C TYR A 15 -6.15 1.31 13.54
N ILE A 16 -6.66 2.16 14.43
CA ILE A 16 -6.48 3.61 14.38
C ILE A 16 -5.47 3.97 15.47
N GLY A 17 -4.38 4.62 15.07
CA GLY A 17 -3.34 5.07 15.99
C GLY A 17 -2.64 6.31 15.45
N SER A 18 -1.78 6.91 16.26
CA SER A 18 -0.93 8.02 15.82
C SER A 18 0.23 7.50 14.95
N ALA A 19 0.71 8.32 14.02
CA ALA A 19 1.87 7.98 13.20
C ALA A 19 3.09 7.55 14.03
N GLY A 20 3.35 8.24 15.16
CA GLY A 20 4.45 7.92 16.07
C GLY A 20 4.31 6.56 16.75
N GLU A 21 3.11 6.15 17.17
CA GLU A 21 2.89 4.80 17.72
C GLU A 21 3.18 3.68 16.71
N PHE A 22 2.98 3.95 15.41
CA PHE A 22 3.30 2.98 14.37
C PHE A 22 4.79 2.93 14.06
N GLU A 23 5.49 4.07 14.12
CA GLU A 23 6.94 4.13 13.99
C GLU A 23 7.61 3.39 15.15
N GLU A 24 7.19 3.67 16.39
CA GLU A 24 7.72 3.00 17.58
C GLU A 24 7.47 1.49 17.56
N LYS A 25 6.28 1.03 17.14
CA LYS A 25 6.00 -0.41 16.97
C LYS A 25 6.88 -1.04 15.90
N ALA A 26 7.16 -0.32 14.82
CA ALA A 26 8.05 -0.81 13.78
C ALA A 26 9.48 -0.93 14.33
N GLU A 27 9.99 0.11 15.00
CA GLU A 27 11.32 0.11 15.64
C GLU A 27 11.48 -1.01 16.68
N ASN A 28 10.50 -1.22 17.54
CA ASN A 28 10.51 -2.31 18.51
C ASN A 28 10.53 -3.68 17.82
N PHE A 29 9.68 -3.88 16.82
CA PHE A 29 9.68 -5.13 16.04
C PHE A 29 11.02 -5.35 15.31
N PHE A 30 11.63 -4.29 14.79
CA PHE A 30 12.96 -4.33 14.17
C PHE A 30 14.04 -4.72 15.16
N SER A 31 14.05 -4.12 16.35
CA SER A 31 15.00 -4.41 17.44
C SER A 31 14.88 -5.85 17.94
N ASP A 32 13.66 -6.35 18.11
CA ASP A 32 13.41 -7.66 18.71
C ASP A 32 13.70 -8.83 17.77
N THR A 33 13.43 -8.65 16.47
CA THR A 33 13.48 -9.77 15.52
C THR A 33 14.77 -9.82 14.70
N ASN A 34 15.50 -8.70 14.61
CA ASN A 34 16.60 -8.51 13.67
C ASN A 34 16.25 -8.99 12.24
N ALA A 35 14.96 -8.99 11.90
CA ALA A 35 14.42 -9.61 10.70
C ALA A 35 14.59 -8.63 9.53
N PHE A 36 15.79 -8.62 8.96
CA PHE A 36 16.08 -7.90 7.74
C PHE A 36 15.92 -8.85 6.54
N ILE A 37 14.86 -8.67 5.77
CA ILE A 37 14.88 -9.06 4.36
C ILE A 37 14.67 -7.78 3.58
N GLU A 38 15.78 -7.19 3.15
CA GLU A 38 15.74 -6.20 2.08
C GLU A 38 15.23 -6.91 0.83
N LEU A 39 14.04 -6.49 0.40
CA LEU A 39 13.50 -6.95 -0.85
C LEU A 39 14.33 -6.30 -1.96
N SER A 40 14.91 -7.12 -2.83
CA SER A 40 15.67 -6.66 -3.99
C SER A 40 14.83 -5.84 -4.99
N SER A 41 13.52 -5.82 -4.82
CA SER A 41 12.57 -5.04 -5.59
C SER A 41 11.31 -4.73 -4.78
N ASN A 42 10.60 -3.67 -5.15
CA ASN A 42 9.32 -3.34 -4.54
C ASN A 42 8.25 -4.39 -4.94
N PRO A 43 7.68 -5.16 -4.00
CA PRO A 43 6.73 -6.23 -4.31
C PRO A 43 5.42 -5.72 -4.91
N PHE A 44 5.12 -4.43 -4.76
CA PHE A 44 3.94 -3.80 -5.35
C PHE A 44 4.10 -3.45 -6.82
N ASN A 45 5.31 -3.51 -7.40
CA ASN A 45 5.55 -3.17 -8.80
C ASN A 45 4.75 -4.06 -9.77
N GLU A 46 4.65 -5.36 -9.49
CA GLU A 46 3.87 -6.27 -10.34
C GLU A 46 2.37 -5.93 -10.31
N ILE A 47 1.85 -5.63 -9.13
CA ILE A 47 0.45 -5.25 -8.94
C ILE A 47 0.17 -3.93 -9.65
N LEU A 48 1.05 -2.93 -9.47
CA LEU A 48 0.96 -1.64 -10.15
C LEU A 48 0.93 -1.81 -11.67
N ASN A 49 1.82 -2.64 -12.23
CA ASN A 49 1.84 -2.92 -13.66
C ASN A 49 0.53 -3.53 -14.16
N LYS A 50 -0.05 -4.48 -13.40
CA LYS A 50 -1.37 -5.08 -13.74
C LYS A 50 -2.49 -4.05 -13.69
N VAL A 51 -2.50 -3.17 -12.69
CA VAL A 51 -3.49 -2.08 -12.58
C VAL A 51 -3.38 -1.14 -13.79
N ILE A 52 -2.16 -0.71 -14.15
CA ILE A 52 -1.94 0.16 -15.32
C ILE A 52 -2.42 -0.53 -16.61
N GLN A 53 -2.10 -1.81 -16.81
CA GLN A 53 -2.56 -2.58 -17.97
C GLN A 53 -4.09 -2.66 -18.05
N LEU A 54 -4.75 -2.89 -16.92
CA LEU A 54 -6.21 -2.93 -16.84
C LEU A 54 -6.80 -1.56 -17.20
N LEU A 55 -6.30 -0.47 -16.61
CA LEU A 55 -6.78 0.88 -16.89
C LEU A 55 -6.61 1.25 -18.36
N ASN A 56 -5.46 0.92 -18.97
CA ASN A 56 -5.24 1.11 -20.39
C ASN A 56 -6.22 0.31 -21.26
N THR A 57 -6.52 -0.93 -20.88
CA THR A 57 -7.50 -1.77 -21.58
C THR A 57 -8.91 -1.19 -21.49
N LEU A 58 -9.32 -0.71 -20.32
CA LEU A 58 -10.62 -0.08 -20.11
C LEU A 58 -10.72 1.23 -20.90
N ARG A 59 -9.65 2.02 -20.94
CA ARG A 59 -9.59 3.24 -21.76
C ARG A 59 -9.70 2.94 -23.24
N GLY A 60 -9.00 1.93 -23.74
CA GLY A 60 -9.08 1.51 -25.14
C GLY A 60 -10.45 0.97 -25.57
N LYS A 61 -11.31 0.63 -24.60
CA LYS A 61 -12.71 0.22 -24.81
C LYS A 61 -13.73 1.33 -24.50
N ASP A 62 -13.28 2.55 -24.24
CA ASP A 62 -14.12 3.68 -23.80
C ASP A 62 -14.98 3.39 -22.55
N LEU A 63 -14.55 2.44 -21.72
CA LEU A 63 -15.26 2.07 -20.48
C LEU A 63 -14.91 2.99 -19.30
N ILE A 64 -13.84 3.77 -19.44
CA ILE A 64 -13.47 4.83 -18.50
C ILE A 64 -13.30 6.14 -19.24
N ARG A 65 -13.83 7.22 -18.66
CA ARG A 65 -13.70 8.55 -19.26
C ARG A 65 -12.28 9.07 -19.04
N LYS A 66 -11.76 9.83 -20.01
CA LYS A 66 -10.41 10.44 -19.96
C LYS A 66 -10.13 11.18 -18.63
N TRP A 67 -11.09 11.99 -18.16
CA TRP A 67 -10.93 12.73 -16.90
C TRP A 67 -10.84 11.81 -15.67
N GLN A 68 -11.47 10.63 -15.69
CA GLN A 68 -11.37 9.67 -14.58
C GLN A 68 -9.98 9.06 -14.52
N TYR A 69 -9.40 8.75 -15.69
CA TYR A 69 -8.03 8.24 -15.78
C TYR A 69 -6.99 9.29 -15.37
N GLU A 70 -7.20 10.56 -15.72
CA GLU A 70 -6.27 11.65 -15.40
C GLU A 70 -6.25 12.08 -13.93
N GLN A 71 -7.25 11.67 -13.12
CA GLN A 71 -7.33 11.95 -11.68
C GLN A 71 -6.78 10.80 -10.81
N MET A 72 -6.42 9.67 -11.42
CA MET A 72 -5.81 8.52 -10.76
C MET A 72 -4.29 8.62 -10.80
#